data_AF-A0A963HZ04-F1
#
_entry.id   AF-A0A963HZ04-F1
#
_cell.length_a   1.000
_cell.length_b   1.000
_cell.length_c   1.000
_cell.angle_alpha   90.00
_cell.angle_beta   90.00
_cell.angle_gamma   90.00
#
_symmetry.space_group_name_H-M   'P 1'
#
loop_
_entity.id
_entity.type
_entity.pdbx_description
1 polymer ?
#
loop_
_entity_poly.entity_id
_entity_poly.type
_entity_poly.pdbx_seq_one_letter_code
_entity_poly.pdbx_strand_id
1 'polypeptide(L)'
;MPPRLLAALALALTIAGCATQPSPEASPSTSSPPVAEADGDEIARNRRFVLYRVAEGDSLASISSRVLGDPALAWRIADYNQIKRPKAGQILAIPRVDLNPLGVDGDGFQTVPVLCYHRFGPGKSKMIVSEERFAEQMAWLAANDYRVIPLSDLEAFLAGKQALPERAVVITIDDGYKTVYQYAYPTLKKYGFPATVFLYTDFVGAGDALSWAQMKEMVGSGLVDIQAHSRTHSNLIERKRGESESAYQARVRDEVSAPRAAIESRLPTRVARYAFPYGDANQRVLDELDRNHYALGLTVNPGGNAFFAEKYMLHRTMIYGDHSMTAFKARVETRRPLDNP
;
A
#
# COMPACT_ATOMS: atom_id res chain seq x y z
N MET A 1 -23.19 -0.86 88.06
CA MET A 1 -23.34 -2.31 88.30
C MET A 1 -22.32 -3.07 87.44
N PRO A 2 -21.29 -3.68 88.03
CA PRO A 2 -20.52 -4.81 87.46
C PRO A 2 -21.30 -6.14 87.74
N PRO A 3 -21.01 -7.34 87.18
CA PRO A 3 -19.71 -8.07 87.21
C PRO A 3 -19.31 -8.88 85.93
N ARG A 4 -18.00 -9.12 85.67
CA ARG A 4 -17.17 -10.37 85.75
C ARG A 4 -17.56 -11.50 84.75
N LEU A 5 -16.69 -12.34 84.12
CA LEU A 5 -15.49 -13.07 84.59
C LEU A 5 -14.72 -13.73 83.40
N LEU A 6 -13.38 -13.78 83.53
CA LEU A 6 -12.31 -14.70 83.07
C LEU A 6 -12.38 -15.63 81.82
N ALA A 7 -11.32 -15.49 81.00
CA ALA A 7 -10.26 -16.45 80.61
C ALA A 7 -10.57 -17.91 80.19
N ALA A 8 -10.07 -18.29 79.00
CA ALA A 8 -9.40 -19.58 78.76
C ALA A 8 -8.46 -19.50 77.55
N LEU A 9 -7.17 -19.75 77.79
CA LEU A 9 -6.13 -20.00 76.81
C LEU A 9 -6.14 -21.52 76.54
N ALA A 10 -6.25 -21.95 75.28
CA ALA A 10 -6.01 -23.33 74.89
C ALA A 10 -5.23 -23.40 73.58
N LEU A 11 -4.07 -24.03 73.71
CA LEU A 11 -3.08 -24.37 72.70
C LEU A 11 -3.63 -25.47 71.77
N ALA A 12 -3.50 -25.31 70.46
CA ALA A 12 -3.57 -26.43 69.53
C ALA A 12 -2.57 -26.24 68.38
N LEU A 13 -1.61 -27.16 68.31
CA LEU A 13 -0.67 -27.38 67.22
C LEU A 13 -1.39 -27.49 65.88
N THR A 14 -0.87 -26.83 64.84
CA THR A 14 -1.09 -27.26 63.45
C THR A 14 0.23 -27.44 62.74
N ILE A 15 0.40 -28.67 62.27
CA ILE A 15 1.55 -29.25 61.57
C ILE A 15 1.69 -28.58 60.19
N ALA A 16 2.93 -28.23 59.84
CA ALA A 16 3.29 -27.77 58.51
C ALA A 16 3.15 -28.92 57.51
N GLY A 17 2.19 -28.80 56.59
CA GLY A 17 2.09 -29.62 55.38
C GLY A 17 2.39 -28.75 54.17
N CYS A 18 3.55 -28.95 53.53
CA CYS A 18 3.87 -28.37 52.24
C CYS A 18 2.93 -28.96 51.17
N ALA A 19 2.06 -28.14 50.60
CA ALA A 19 1.35 -28.44 49.36
C ALA A 19 1.95 -27.59 48.23
N THR A 20 2.73 -28.25 47.37
CA THR A 20 3.21 -27.74 46.09
C THR A 20 2.03 -27.53 45.14
N GLN A 21 1.87 -26.32 44.61
CA GLN A 21 0.92 -26.04 43.53
C GLN A 21 1.40 -26.70 42.22
N PRO A 22 0.49 -27.21 41.38
CA PRO A 22 0.84 -27.73 40.06
C PRO A 22 1.16 -26.57 39.09
N SER A 23 2.27 -26.71 38.38
CA SER A 23 2.65 -25.84 37.26
C SER A 23 1.59 -25.88 36.14
N PRO A 24 1.32 -24.76 35.45
CA PRO A 24 0.44 -24.79 34.28
C PRO A 24 1.12 -25.53 33.11
N GLU A 25 0.41 -26.48 32.53
CA GLU A 25 0.79 -27.20 31.32
C GLU A 25 1.02 -26.22 30.16
N ALA A 26 2.22 -26.28 29.57
CA ALA A 26 2.55 -25.57 28.34
C ALA A 26 1.72 -26.12 27.18
N SER A 27 0.97 -25.24 26.51
CA SER A 27 0.29 -25.56 25.25
C SER A 27 1.32 -25.93 24.18
N PRO A 28 1.07 -26.94 23.34
CA PRO A 28 2.02 -27.33 22.30
C PRO A 28 2.10 -26.21 21.25
N SER A 29 3.24 -25.52 21.24
CA SER A 29 3.62 -24.64 20.16
C SER A 29 3.75 -25.46 18.87
N THR A 30 2.87 -25.23 17.90
CA THR A 30 3.10 -25.70 16.53
C THR A 30 4.17 -24.82 15.89
N SER A 31 5.42 -24.99 16.32
CA SER A 31 6.56 -24.50 15.56
C SER A 31 6.66 -25.38 14.32
N SER A 32 6.43 -24.79 13.15
CA SER A 32 6.93 -25.37 11.91
C SER A 32 8.43 -25.67 12.09
N PRO A 33 8.93 -26.82 11.58
CA PRO A 33 10.35 -27.13 11.71
C PRO A 33 11.18 -25.96 11.16
N PRO A 34 12.34 -25.65 11.75
CA PRO A 34 13.22 -24.65 11.18
C PRO A 34 13.55 -25.10 9.76
N VAL A 35 13.16 -24.29 8.78
CA VAL A 35 13.66 -24.43 7.41
C VAL A 35 15.17 -24.37 7.56
N ALA A 36 15.88 -25.45 7.24
CA ALA A 36 17.34 -25.45 7.23
C ALA A 36 17.80 -24.18 6.51
N GLU A 37 18.62 -23.35 7.16
CA GLU A 37 19.13 -22.14 6.53
C GLU A 37 19.92 -22.58 5.30
N ALA A 38 19.31 -22.42 4.13
CA ALA A 38 19.96 -22.67 2.85
C ALA A 38 21.14 -21.70 2.76
N ASP A 39 22.35 -22.19 2.98
CA ASP A 39 23.57 -21.38 3.04
C ASP A 39 24.24 -21.42 1.67
N GLY A 40 23.79 -20.55 0.76
CA GLY A 40 24.41 -20.38 -0.54
C GLY A 40 25.64 -19.47 -0.45
N ASP A 41 26.58 -19.67 -1.36
CA ASP A 41 27.91 -19.05 -1.25
C ASP A 41 28.01 -17.71 -1.98
N GLU A 42 28.52 -16.70 -1.29
CA GLU A 42 28.93 -15.46 -1.93
C GLU A 42 30.29 -15.63 -2.62
N ILE A 43 30.31 -15.66 -3.96
CA ILE A 43 31.50 -15.93 -4.76
C ILE A 43 32.38 -14.67 -4.89
N ALA A 44 31.74 -13.51 -5.13
CA ALA A 44 32.43 -12.24 -5.33
C ALA A 44 31.52 -11.06 -4.99
N ARG A 45 32.11 -9.96 -4.50
CA ARG A 45 31.39 -8.74 -4.11
C ARG A 45 32.11 -7.49 -4.59
N ASN A 46 31.34 -6.50 -5.01
CA ASN A 46 31.77 -5.11 -4.97
C ASN A 46 30.63 -4.20 -4.47
N ARG A 47 30.78 -2.89 -4.67
CA ARG A 47 29.77 -1.90 -4.27
C ARG A 47 28.43 -2.08 -5.01
N ARG A 48 28.45 -2.53 -6.26
CA ARG A 48 27.27 -2.59 -7.14
C ARG A 48 26.69 -3.99 -7.29
N PHE A 49 27.49 -5.04 -7.11
CA PHE A 49 27.07 -6.42 -7.38
C PHE A 49 27.59 -7.42 -6.35
N VAL A 50 26.85 -8.51 -6.26
CA VAL A 50 27.25 -9.78 -5.63
C VAL A 50 27.07 -10.89 -6.66
N LEU A 51 28.04 -11.79 -6.77
CA LEU A 51 27.87 -13.09 -7.42
C LEU A 51 27.55 -14.12 -6.33
N TYR A 52 26.40 -14.76 -6.44
CA TYR A 52 25.87 -15.67 -5.41
C TYR A 52 25.57 -17.04 -5.99
N ARG A 53 26.08 -18.10 -5.37
CA ARG A 53 25.76 -19.48 -5.71
C ARG A 53 24.53 -19.93 -4.93
N VAL A 54 23.48 -20.30 -5.66
CA VAL A 54 22.20 -20.71 -5.08
C VAL A 54 22.36 -22.04 -4.34
N ALA A 55 21.93 -22.10 -3.08
CA ALA A 55 21.85 -23.33 -2.30
C ALA A 55 20.54 -24.10 -2.56
N GLU A 56 20.50 -25.36 -2.17
CA GLU A 56 19.24 -26.11 -2.14
C GLU A 56 18.27 -25.47 -1.14
N GLY A 57 17.01 -25.27 -1.55
CA GLY A 57 15.99 -24.60 -0.74
C GLY A 57 15.95 -23.07 -0.85
N ASP A 58 16.88 -22.45 -1.59
CA ASP A 58 16.88 -21.01 -1.78
C ASP A 58 15.66 -20.50 -2.57
N SER A 59 15.13 -19.38 -2.11
CA SER A 59 14.15 -18.56 -2.81
C SER A 59 14.75 -17.19 -3.13
N LEU A 60 14.20 -16.47 -4.11
CA LEU A 60 14.65 -15.11 -4.38
C LEU A 60 14.49 -14.19 -3.16
N ALA A 61 13.44 -14.40 -2.36
CA ALA A 61 13.20 -13.66 -1.13
C ALA A 61 14.24 -13.95 -0.05
N SER A 62 14.61 -15.22 0.17
CA SER A 62 15.64 -15.58 1.15
C SER A 62 17.02 -15.07 0.74
N ILE A 63 17.36 -15.19 -0.55
CA ILE A 63 18.59 -14.63 -1.11
C ILE A 63 18.60 -13.10 -0.95
N SER A 64 17.52 -12.41 -1.31
CA SER A 64 17.43 -10.95 -1.18
C SER A 64 17.53 -10.49 0.26
N SER A 65 16.87 -11.17 1.20
CA SER A 65 16.97 -10.89 2.63
C SER A 65 18.43 -10.96 3.11
N ARG A 66 19.17 -12.01 2.73
CA ARG A 66 20.58 -12.17 3.13
C ARG A 66 21.52 -11.18 2.45
N VAL A 67 21.37 -10.98 1.14
CA VAL A 67 22.36 -10.22 0.35
C VAL A 67 22.07 -8.73 0.31
N LEU A 68 20.79 -8.35 0.28
CA LEU A 68 20.31 -6.98 0.15
C LEU A 68 19.70 -6.43 1.45
N GLY A 69 19.45 -7.28 2.45
CA GLY A 69 18.85 -6.88 3.73
C GLY A 69 17.35 -6.68 3.68
N ASP A 70 16.71 -6.95 2.53
CA ASP A 70 15.28 -6.74 2.33
C ASP A 70 14.71 -7.81 1.36
N PRO A 71 13.80 -8.69 1.80
CA PRO A 71 13.17 -9.67 0.92
C PRO A 71 12.30 -9.03 -0.17
N ALA A 72 11.79 -7.80 0.02
CA ALA A 72 11.01 -7.10 -0.99
C ALA A 72 11.82 -6.76 -2.24
N LEU A 73 13.16 -6.72 -2.14
CA LEU A 73 14.06 -6.48 -3.28
C LEU A 73 14.35 -7.72 -4.12
N ALA A 74 13.69 -8.87 -3.85
CA ALA A 74 13.84 -10.11 -4.62
C ALA A 74 13.59 -9.92 -6.12
N TRP A 75 12.77 -8.95 -6.50
CA TRP A 75 12.53 -8.58 -7.88
C TRP A 75 13.79 -8.10 -8.60
N ARG A 76 14.71 -7.41 -7.93
CA ARG A 76 15.97 -6.96 -8.55
C ARG A 76 16.79 -8.15 -9.02
N ILE A 77 16.77 -9.24 -8.25
CA ILE A 77 17.44 -10.49 -8.60
C ILE A 77 16.71 -11.16 -9.76
N ALA A 78 15.38 -11.26 -9.67
CA ALA A 78 14.53 -11.87 -10.70
C ALA A 78 14.73 -11.20 -12.06
N ASP A 79 14.53 -9.88 -12.10
CA ASP A 79 14.49 -9.07 -13.31
C ASP A 79 15.91 -9.00 -13.93
N TYR A 80 16.96 -8.76 -13.13
CA TYR A 80 18.34 -8.70 -13.64
C TYR A 80 18.84 -10.02 -14.23
N ASN A 81 18.48 -11.16 -13.62
CA ASN A 81 18.88 -12.48 -14.11
C ASN A 81 17.86 -13.11 -15.07
N GLN A 82 16.73 -12.43 -15.34
CA GLN A 82 15.63 -12.91 -16.17
C GLN A 82 15.09 -14.29 -15.74
N ILE A 83 14.90 -14.48 -14.42
CA ILE A 83 14.42 -15.75 -13.85
C ILE A 83 13.18 -15.55 -12.97
N LYS A 84 12.34 -16.59 -12.92
CA LYS A 84 11.22 -16.65 -11.96
C LYS A 84 11.58 -17.35 -10.65
N ARG A 85 12.46 -18.36 -10.72
CA ARG A 85 12.90 -19.17 -9.58
C ARG A 85 14.38 -19.51 -9.74
N PRO A 86 15.17 -19.48 -8.66
CA PRO A 86 16.55 -19.87 -8.71
C PRO A 86 16.68 -21.40 -8.72
N LYS A 87 17.75 -21.92 -9.29
CA LYS A 87 18.07 -23.36 -9.28
C LYS A 87 19.32 -23.60 -8.45
N ALA A 88 19.33 -24.64 -7.62
CA ALA A 88 20.51 -25.00 -6.84
C ALA A 88 21.76 -25.12 -7.74
N GLY A 89 22.88 -24.57 -7.27
CA GLY A 89 24.15 -24.50 -8.01
C GLY A 89 24.26 -23.37 -9.05
N GLN A 90 23.15 -22.72 -9.41
CA GLN A 90 23.15 -21.57 -10.31
C GLN A 90 23.92 -20.40 -9.69
N ILE A 91 24.68 -19.67 -10.51
CA ILE A 91 25.29 -18.40 -10.09
C ILE A 91 24.37 -17.27 -10.52
N LEU A 92 23.97 -16.42 -9.58
CA LEU A 92 23.18 -15.22 -9.81
C LEU A 92 24.03 -13.98 -9.64
N ALA A 93 23.83 -12.99 -10.50
CA ALA A 93 24.34 -11.65 -10.32
C ALA A 93 23.28 -10.80 -9.62
N ILE A 94 23.58 -10.30 -8.43
CA ILE A 94 22.64 -9.58 -7.56
C ILE A 94 23.03 -8.10 -7.54
N PRO A 95 22.22 -7.21 -8.14
CA PRO A 95 22.42 -5.78 -8.03
C PRO A 95 22.20 -5.28 -6.60
N ARG A 96 23.20 -4.56 -6.07
CA ARG A 96 23.15 -3.91 -4.74
C ARG A 96 22.72 -2.44 -4.79
N VAL A 97 22.60 -1.88 -5.98
CA VAL A 97 22.21 -0.50 -6.24
C VAL A 97 21.14 -0.49 -7.32
N ASP A 98 20.33 0.57 -7.37
CA ASP A 98 19.39 0.80 -8.47
C ASP A 98 20.16 1.04 -9.78
N LEU A 99 20.05 0.08 -10.70
CA LEU A 99 20.75 0.17 -12.00
C LEU A 99 19.98 1.03 -13.01
N ASN A 100 18.66 1.03 -12.93
CA ASN A 100 17.79 1.79 -13.83
C ASN A 100 16.66 2.50 -13.06
N PRO A 101 16.98 3.55 -12.27
CA PRO A 101 15.99 4.26 -11.45
C PRO A 101 14.97 5.06 -12.27
N LEU A 102 15.19 5.23 -13.58
CA LEU A 102 14.26 5.92 -14.48
C LEU A 102 13.44 4.94 -15.34
N GLY A 103 13.76 3.64 -15.30
CA GLY A 103 13.11 2.63 -16.13
C GLY A 103 13.29 2.86 -17.63
N VAL A 104 14.40 3.47 -18.07
CA VAL A 104 14.68 3.73 -19.49
C VAL A 104 15.79 2.81 -19.98
N ASP A 105 15.64 2.25 -21.17
CA ASP A 105 16.68 1.49 -21.85
C ASP A 105 16.65 1.77 -23.37
N GLY A 106 17.43 1.02 -24.16
CA GLY A 106 17.58 1.25 -25.60
C GLY A 106 16.33 0.97 -26.43
N ASP A 107 15.36 0.22 -25.90
CA ASP A 107 14.18 -0.24 -26.64
C ASP A 107 12.88 0.42 -26.16
N GLY A 108 12.91 1.13 -25.02
CA GLY A 108 11.72 1.75 -24.46
C GLY A 108 11.91 2.35 -23.08
N PHE A 109 10.79 2.73 -22.50
CA PHE A 109 10.72 3.16 -21.12
C PHE A 109 9.56 2.52 -20.37
N GLN A 110 9.74 2.39 -19.07
CA GLN A 110 8.76 1.90 -18.14
C GLN A 110 7.68 2.97 -17.93
N THR A 111 6.44 2.51 -17.87
CA THR A 111 5.28 3.30 -17.47
C THR A 111 4.57 2.57 -16.33
N VAL A 112 4.12 3.31 -15.33
CA VAL A 112 3.43 2.73 -14.16
C VAL A 112 1.93 3.04 -14.24
N PRO A 113 1.08 2.03 -14.54
CA PRO A 113 -0.36 2.19 -14.47
C PRO A 113 -0.81 2.40 -13.01
N VAL A 114 -1.69 3.38 -12.81
CA VAL A 114 -2.36 3.62 -11.53
C VAL A 114 -3.84 3.31 -11.71
N LEU A 115 -4.33 2.27 -11.04
CA LEU A 115 -5.71 1.82 -11.09
C LEU A 115 -6.54 2.64 -10.11
N CYS A 116 -7.72 3.11 -10.52
CA CYS A 116 -8.63 3.88 -9.67
C CYS A 116 -9.97 3.15 -9.50
N TYR A 117 -10.25 2.71 -8.27
CA TYR A 117 -11.51 2.09 -7.84
C TYR A 117 -12.29 3.04 -6.94
N HIS A 118 -13.55 2.75 -6.64
CA HIS A 118 -14.37 3.58 -5.74
C HIS A 118 -15.15 2.74 -4.74
N ARG A 119 -16.07 1.90 -5.23
CA ARG A 119 -16.95 1.09 -4.39
C ARG A 119 -16.82 -0.39 -4.72
N PHE A 120 -17.11 -1.22 -3.73
CA PHE A 120 -17.09 -2.67 -3.86
C PHE A 120 -18.37 -3.33 -3.38
N GLY A 121 -18.61 -4.56 -3.83
CA GLY A 121 -19.71 -5.40 -3.39
C GLY A 121 -20.92 -5.41 -4.34
N PRO A 122 -22.13 -5.71 -3.87
CA PRO A 122 -23.31 -5.81 -4.72
C PRO A 122 -23.77 -4.42 -5.20
N GLY A 123 -24.13 -4.31 -6.47
CA GLY A 123 -24.67 -3.07 -7.03
C GLY A 123 -24.78 -3.07 -8.55
N LYS A 124 -25.49 -2.07 -9.08
CA LYS A 124 -25.69 -1.89 -10.53
C LYS A 124 -24.93 -0.70 -11.11
N SER A 125 -24.34 0.15 -10.27
CA SER A 125 -23.54 1.28 -10.73
C SER A 125 -22.21 0.78 -11.30
N LYS A 126 -21.77 1.35 -12.43
CA LYS A 126 -20.44 1.09 -12.99
C LYS A 126 -19.29 1.44 -12.02
N MET A 127 -19.53 2.27 -11.01
CA MET A 127 -18.54 2.63 -9.99
C MET A 127 -18.37 1.55 -8.90
N ILE A 128 -19.20 0.50 -8.93
CA ILE A 128 -19.17 -0.61 -7.98
C ILE A 128 -18.55 -1.82 -8.67
N VAL A 129 -17.40 -2.27 -8.19
CA VAL A 129 -16.76 -3.52 -8.63
C VAL A 129 -17.16 -4.64 -7.66
N SER A 130 -17.67 -5.77 -8.15
CA SER A 130 -18.04 -6.87 -7.26
C SER A 130 -16.79 -7.47 -6.59
N GLU A 131 -16.99 -8.12 -5.44
CA GLU A 131 -15.88 -8.77 -4.71
C GLU A 131 -15.19 -9.82 -5.58
N GLU A 132 -15.96 -10.60 -6.34
CA GLU A 132 -15.46 -11.66 -7.22
C GLU A 132 -14.62 -11.07 -8.36
N ARG A 133 -15.07 -9.97 -8.97
CA ARG A 133 -14.32 -9.29 -10.04
C ARG A 133 -13.03 -8.69 -9.51
N PHE A 134 -13.07 -8.05 -8.34
CA PHE A 134 -11.86 -7.51 -7.73
C PHE A 134 -10.86 -8.64 -7.40
N ALA A 135 -11.34 -9.74 -6.81
CA ALA A 135 -10.52 -10.92 -6.53
C ALA A 135 -9.92 -11.54 -7.82
N GLU A 136 -10.70 -11.63 -8.90
CA GLU A 136 -10.22 -12.10 -10.20
C GLU A 136 -9.10 -11.22 -10.76
N GLN A 137 -9.26 -9.90 -10.67
CA GLN A 137 -8.24 -8.92 -11.10
C GLN A 137 -6.95 -9.06 -10.30
N MET A 138 -7.05 -9.14 -8.97
CA MET A 138 -5.87 -9.29 -8.09
C MET A 138 -5.18 -10.63 -8.29
N ALA A 139 -5.95 -11.72 -8.42
CA ALA A 139 -5.42 -13.04 -8.74
C ALA A 139 -4.67 -13.04 -10.07
N TRP A 140 -5.21 -12.36 -11.09
CA TRP A 140 -4.57 -12.25 -12.38
C TRP A 140 -3.26 -11.46 -12.31
N LEU A 141 -3.21 -10.33 -11.60
CA LEU A 141 -1.97 -9.57 -11.39
C LEU A 141 -0.90 -10.47 -10.77
N ALA A 142 -1.23 -11.16 -9.67
CA ALA A 142 -0.31 -12.07 -8.98
C ALA A 142 0.19 -13.21 -9.90
N ALA A 143 -0.70 -13.82 -10.68
CA ALA A 143 -0.37 -14.93 -11.57
C ALA A 143 0.45 -14.51 -12.81
N ASN A 144 0.48 -13.22 -13.15
CA ASN A 144 1.15 -12.68 -14.34
C ASN A 144 2.33 -11.78 -13.98
N ASP A 145 2.95 -12.05 -12.83
CA ASP A 145 4.19 -11.44 -12.33
C ASP A 145 4.11 -9.91 -12.18
N TYR A 146 2.91 -9.35 -12.03
CA TYR A 146 2.76 -7.95 -11.64
C TYR A 146 3.10 -7.77 -10.17
N ARG A 147 3.72 -6.63 -9.86
CA ARG A 147 4.01 -6.22 -8.49
C ARG A 147 3.19 -4.99 -8.17
N VAL A 148 2.24 -5.14 -7.27
CA VAL A 148 1.51 -3.99 -6.72
C VAL A 148 2.44 -3.27 -5.76
N ILE A 149 2.76 -2.01 -6.06
CA ILE A 149 3.68 -1.19 -5.27
C ILE A 149 2.90 -0.09 -4.51
N PRO A 150 3.41 0.35 -3.35
CA PRO A 150 2.88 1.55 -2.70
C PRO A 150 3.01 2.77 -3.61
N LEU A 151 2.08 3.71 -3.52
CA LEU A 151 2.15 4.95 -4.30
C LEU A 151 3.39 5.81 -3.94
N SER A 152 3.98 5.61 -2.75
CA SER A 152 5.28 6.21 -2.38
C SER A 152 6.44 5.76 -3.24
N ASP A 153 6.39 4.53 -3.75
CA ASP A 153 7.47 3.98 -4.56
C ASP A 153 7.42 4.60 -5.96
N LEU A 154 6.20 4.84 -6.48
CA LEU A 154 6.01 5.65 -7.69
C LEU A 154 6.51 7.09 -7.49
N GLU A 155 6.26 7.71 -6.34
CA GLU A 155 6.82 9.04 -6.02
C GLU A 155 8.36 9.03 -6.06
N ALA A 156 8.99 8.02 -5.47
CA ALA A 156 10.45 7.88 -5.49
C ALA A 156 11.01 7.62 -6.90
N PHE A 157 10.31 6.84 -7.71
CA PHE A 157 10.65 6.58 -9.12
C PHE A 157 10.60 7.86 -9.97
N LEU A 158 9.53 8.64 -9.86
CA LEU A 158 9.39 9.92 -10.57
C LEU A 158 10.46 10.93 -10.15
N ALA A 159 10.95 10.83 -8.91
CA ALA A 159 12.07 11.63 -8.42
C ALA A 159 13.45 11.06 -8.81
N GLY A 160 13.53 9.96 -9.58
CA GLY A 160 14.76 9.29 -9.98
C GLY A 160 15.54 8.65 -8.82
N LYS A 161 14.87 8.36 -7.69
CA LYS A 161 15.50 7.89 -6.46
C LYS A 161 15.47 6.37 -6.28
N GLN A 162 14.55 5.68 -6.95
CA GLN A 162 14.30 4.26 -6.76
C GLN A 162 13.89 3.61 -8.08
N ALA A 163 14.52 2.49 -8.45
CA ALA A 163 14.04 1.67 -9.54
C ALA A 163 12.82 0.87 -9.11
N LEU A 164 11.93 0.59 -10.05
CA LEU A 164 10.74 -0.22 -9.83
C LEU A 164 10.88 -1.58 -10.52
N PRO A 165 10.16 -2.61 -10.04
CA PRO A 165 10.01 -3.84 -10.80
C PRO A 165 9.40 -3.58 -12.17
N GLU A 166 9.81 -4.30 -13.21
CA GLU A 166 9.38 -4.03 -14.59
C GLU A 166 7.85 -3.96 -14.74
N ARG A 167 7.13 -4.84 -14.05
CA ARG A 167 5.66 -4.97 -14.08
C ARG A 167 5.00 -4.34 -12.85
N ALA A 168 5.41 -3.13 -12.49
CA ALA A 168 4.85 -2.38 -11.38
C ALA A 168 3.45 -1.83 -11.69
N VAL A 169 2.53 -1.89 -10.73
CA VAL A 169 1.19 -1.28 -10.81
C VAL A 169 0.82 -0.69 -9.45
N VAL A 170 0.07 0.42 -9.45
CA VAL A 170 -0.44 1.02 -8.21
C VAL A 170 -1.96 0.84 -8.14
N ILE A 171 -2.47 0.53 -6.95
CA ILE A 171 -3.91 0.49 -6.68
C ILE A 171 -4.30 1.71 -5.85
N THR A 172 -5.26 2.48 -6.36
CA THR A 172 -5.87 3.61 -5.66
C THR A 172 -7.38 3.41 -5.56
N ILE A 173 -7.96 3.91 -4.49
CA ILE A 173 -9.39 3.77 -4.19
C ILE A 173 -9.91 5.11 -3.68
N ASP A 174 -10.88 5.69 -4.35
CA ASP A 174 -11.37 7.03 -4.02
C ASP A 174 -12.54 6.96 -3.02
N ASP A 175 -12.94 8.13 -2.54
CA ASP A 175 -14.09 8.43 -1.69
C ASP A 175 -14.04 7.99 -0.23
N GLY A 176 -13.50 6.83 0.07
CA GLY A 176 -13.47 6.31 1.45
C GLY A 176 -14.77 5.62 1.89
N TYR A 177 -15.42 4.89 0.98
CA TYR A 177 -16.56 4.04 1.31
C TYR A 177 -16.20 2.87 2.22
N LYS A 178 -17.08 2.51 3.16
CA LYS A 178 -16.89 1.34 4.04
C LYS A 178 -16.76 0.01 3.30
N THR A 179 -17.22 -0.04 2.05
CA THR A 179 -17.09 -1.22 1.17
C THR A 179 -15.64 -1.56 0.86
N VAL A 180 -14.72 -0.59 0.94
CA VAL A 180 -13.28 -0.83 0.86
C VAL A 180 -12.83 -1.79 1.95
N TYR A 181 -13.21 -1.51 3.20
CA TYR A 181 -12.89 -2.35 4.35
C TYR A 181 -13.58 -3.71 4.27
N GLN A 182 -14.84 -3.74 3.81
CA GLN A 182 -15.65 -4.95 3.80
C GLN A 182 -15.24 -5.95 2.71
N TYR A 183 -14.94 -5.48 1.50
CA TYR A 183 -14.79 -6.35 0.31
C TYR A 183 -13.40 -6.28 -0.33
N ALA A 184 -12.77 -5.10 -0.40
CA ALA A 184 -11.46 -4.97 -1.05
C ALA A 184 -10.31 -5.36 -0.11
N TYR A 185 -10.33 -4.88 1.13
CA TYR A 185 -9.26 -5.08 2.10
C TYR A 185 -8.94 -6.55 2.41
N PRO A 186 -9.91 -7.48 2.54
CA PRO A 186 -9.61 -8.91 2.68
C PRO A 186 -8.82 -9.47 1.49
N THR A 187 -9.18 -9.07 0.27
CA THR A 187 -8.48 -9.48 -0.96
C THR A 187 -7.07 -8.89 -1.01
N LEU A 188 -6.92 -7.59 -0.70
CA LEU A 188 -5.60 -6.95 -0.63
C LEU A 188 -4.68 -7.67 0.38
N LYS A 189 -5.20 -8.00 1.57
CA LYS A 189 -4.49 -8.80 2.58
C LYS A 189 -4.05 -10.17 2.07
N LYS A 190 -4.95 -10.89 1.38
CA LYS A 190 -4.67 -12.22 0.83
C LYS A 190 -3.45 -12.21 -0.10
N TYR A 191 -3.28 -11.15 -0.89
CA TYR A 191 -2.18 -11.03 -1.84
C TYR A 191 -1.00 -10.20 -1.31
N GLY A 192 -1.11 -9.58 -0.13
CA GLY A 192 -0.13 -8.62 0.37
C GLY A 192 0.00 -7.39 -0.53
N PHE A 193 -1.07 -7.02 -1.24
CA PHE A 193 -1.05 -5.92 -2.19
C PHE A 193 -1.33 -4.59 -1.48
N PRO A 194 -0.42 -3.61 -1.59
CA PRO A 194 -0.66 -2.30 -1.03
C PRO A 194 -1.70 -1.53 -1.84
N ALA A 195 -2.41 -0.61 -1.19
CA ALA A 195 -3.34 0.30 -1.85
C ALA A 195 -3.33 1.68 -1.17
N THR A 196 -3.62 2.72 -1.93
CA THR A 196 -3.86 4.07 -1.39
C THR A 196 -5.35 4.39 -1.46
N VAL A 197 -5.96 4.71 -0.31
CA VAL A 197 -7.32 5.24 -0.26
C VAL A 197 -7.26 6.76 -0.22
N PHE A 198 -7.89 7.42 -1.18
CA PHE A 198 -8.07 8.86 -1.20
C PHE A 198 -9.40 9.20 -0.53
N LEU A 199 -9.32 9.84 0.65
CA LEU A 199 -10.46 10.14 1.50
C LEU A 199 -10.89 11.61 1.36
N TYR A 200 -12.19 11.86 1.11
CA TYR A 200 -12.75 13.18 1.39
C TYR A 200 -13.34 13.22 2.79
N THR A 201 -12.88 14.17 3.60
CA THR A 201 -12.99 14.05 5.06
C THR A 201 -14.36 14.33 5.63
N ASP A 202 -15.17 15.15 4.95
CA ASP A 202 -16.54 15.42 5.40
C ASP A 202 -17.48 14.23 5.12
N PHE A 203 -17.03 13.21 4.39
CA PHE A 203 -17.76 11.94 4.30
C PHE A 203 -17.78 11.18 5.62
N VAL A 204 -16.71 11.29 6.41
CA VAL A 204 -16.49 10.42 7.56
C VAL A 204 -17.54 10.71 8.63
N GLY A 205 -18.27 9.67 9.01
CA GLY A 205 -19.44 9.77 9.90
C GLY A 205 -20.77 9.54 9.18
N ALA A 206 -20.79 9.56 7.85
CA ALA A 206 -21.91 9.05 7.07
C ALA A 206 -22.05 7.52 7.24
N GLY A 207 -23.27 6.99 7.08
CA GLY A 207 -23.58 5.58 7.32
C GLY A 207 -22.87 4.60 6.37
N ASP A 208 -22.37 5.08 5.24
CA ASP A 208 -21.63 4.32 4.23
C ASP A 208 -20.14 4.69 4.13
N ALA A 209 -19.65 5.61 4.96
CA ALA A 209 -18.25 5.97 5.04
C ALA A 209 -17.44 4.99 5.90
N LEU A 210 -16.14 4.89 5.60
CA LEU A 210 -15.17 4.27 6.51
C LEU A 210 -15.19 4.98 7.86
N SER A 211 -15.12 4.20 8.94
CA SER A 211 -14.85 4.76 10.26
C SER A 211 -13.34 4.98 10.47
N TRP A 212 -12.99 5.90 11.37
CA TRP A 212 -11.60 6.08 11.80
C TRP A 212 -10.97 4.81 12.36
N ALA A 213 -11.75 3.96 13.04
CA ALA A 213 -11.29 2.68 13.56
C ALA A 213 -10.92 1.71 12.42
N GLN A 214 -11.76 1.62 11.38
CA GLN A 214 -11.47 0.80 10.19
C GLN A 214 -10.23 1.31 9.46
N MET A 215 -10.11 2.62 9.27
CA MET A 215 -8.92 3.20 8.65
C MET A 215 -7.66 2.94 9.47
N LYS A 216 -7.73 3.06 10.80
CA LYS A 216 -6.60 2.78 11.69
C LYS A 216 -6.15 1.31 11.62
N GLU A 217 -7.08 0.37 11.51
CA GLU A 217 -6.74 -1.04 11.30
C GLU A 217 -6.06 -1.26 9.95
N MET A 218 -6.63 -0.71 8.87
CA MET A 218 -6.07 -0.86 7.53
C MET A 218 -4.66 -0.25 7.43
N VAL A 219 -4.44 0.94 7.99
CA VAL A 219 -3.11 1.56 8.10
C VAL A 219 -2.17 0.73 8.96
N GLY A 220 -2.65 0.22 10.11
CA GLY A 220 -1.87 -0.61 11.02
C GLY A 220 -1.40 -1.93 10.42
N SER A 221 -2.03 -2.42 9.35
CA SER A 221 -1.56 -3.59 8.59
C SER A 221 -0.33 -3.34 7.74
N GLY A 222 0.01 -2.08 7.47
CA GLY A 222 1.06 -1.68 6.54
C GLY A 222 0.68 -1.79 5.06
N LEU A 223 -0.52 -2.26 4.72
CA LEU A 223 -0.97 -2.41 3.33
C LEU A 223 -1.69 -1.18 2.78
N VAL A 224 -2.41 -0.44 3.62
CA VAL A 224 -3.26 0.66 3.15
C VAL A 224 -2.72 1.99 3.63
N ASP A 225 -2.49 2.90 2.69
CA ASP A 225 -2.20 4.31 2.95
C ASP A 225 -3.46 5.16 2.78
N ILE A 226 -3.68 6.16 3.65
CA ILE A 226 -4.83 7.08 3.57
C ILE A 226 -4.32 8.47 3.18
N GLN A 227 -4.79 8.99 2.05
CA GLN A 227 -4.35 10.24 1.44
C GLN A 227 -5.56 11.15 1.13
N ALA A 228 -5.33 12.38 0.66
CA ALA A 228 -6.38 13.40 0.59
C ALA A 228 -7.18 13.37 -0.73
N HIS A 229 -8.51 13.54 -0.64
CA HIS A 229 -9.42 13.65 -1.78
C HIS A 229 -10.34 14.87 -1.69
N SER A 230 -9.80 16.02 -1.31
CA SER A 230 -10.55 17.21 -0.88
C SER A 230 -11.30 17.05 0.44
N ARG A 231 -11.95 18.12 0.90
CA ARG A 231 -12.73 18.11 2.14
C ARG A 231 -14.14 17.61 1.88
N THR A 232 -14.82 18.18 0.89
CA THR A 232 -16.26 17.98 0.64
C THR A 232 -16.57 17.24 -0.66
N HIS A 233 -15.54 16.86 -1.43
CA HIS A 233 -15.69 16.31 -2.79
C HIS A 233 -16.29 17.33 -3.78
N SER A 234 -16.01 18.63 -3.59
CA SER A 234 -16.46 19.66 -4.54
C SER A 234 -15.57 19.72 -5.78
N ASN A 235 -16.15 20.08 -6.93
CA ASN A 235 -15.34 20.41 -8.10
C ASN A 235 -14.52 21.68 -7.78
N LEU A 236 -13.19 21.54 -7.87
CA LEU A 236 -12.24 22.57 -7.45
C LEU A 236 -11.99 23.61 -8.54
N ILE A 237 -12.31 23.32 -9.80
CA ILE A 237 -12.15 24.26 -10.93
C ILE A 237 -13.40 25.06 -11.21
N GLU A 238 -14.57 24.60 -10.74
CA GLU A 238 -15.85 25.27 -10.91
C GLU A 238 -16.16 26.20 -9.73
N ARG A 239 -16.71 27.38 -10.04
CA ARG A 239 -17.30 28.28 -9.05
C ARG A 239 -18.72 27.85 -8.73
N LYS A 240 -19.11 27.96 -7.47
CA LYS A 240 -20.52 27.81 -7.07
C LYS A 240 -21.33 29.00 -7.60
N ARG A 241 -22.64 28.80 -7.81
CA ARG A 241 -23.55 29.85 -8.26
C ARG A 241 -23.54 31.03 -7.28
N GLY A 242 -23.17 32.22 -7.77
CA GLY A 242 -23.09 33.44 -6.95
C GLY A 242 -21.85 33.54 -6.05
N GLU A 243 -20.90 32.61 -6.16
CA GLU A 243 -19.66 32.64 -5.40
C GLU A 243 -18.75 33.77 -5.90
N SER A 244 -18.39 34.68 -5.00
CA SER A 244 -17.39 35.70 -5.29
C SER A 244 -16.02 35.05 -5.51
N GLU A 245 -15.12 35.75 -6.20
CA GLU A 245 -13.77 35.25 -6.44
C GLU A 245 -13.00 34.99 -5.13
N SER A 246 -13.15 35.85 -4.12
CA SER A 246 -12.53 35.66 -2.80
C SER A 246 -13.09 34.44 -2.06
N ALA A 247 -14.40 34.20 -2.15
CA ALA A 247 -15.05 33.04 -1.55
C ALA A 247 -14.60 31.74 -2.22
N TYR A 248 -14.49 31.74 -3.56
CA TYR A 248 -13.96 30.61 -4.31
C TYR A 248 -12.51 30.28 -3.91
N GLN A 249 -11.63 31.29 -3.82
CA GLN A 249 -10.25 31.09 -3.36
C GLN A 249 -10.18 30.53 -1.94
N ALA A 250 -10.98 31.07 -1.02
CA ALA A 250 -11.04 30.57 0.36
C ALA A 250 -11.54 29.11 0.41
N ARG A 251 -12.55 28.76 -0.41
CA ARG A 251 -13.04 27.39 -0.53
C ARG A 251 -11.97 26.44 -1.06
N VAL A 252 -11.30 26.75 -2.18
CA VAL A 252 -10.28 25.85 -2.75
C VAL A 252 -9.15 25.61 -1.74
N ARG A 253 -8.73 26.65 -1.01
CA ARG A 253 -7.74 26.50 0.06
C ARG A 253 -8.22 25.56 1.17
N ASP A 254 -9.45 25.70 1.64
CA ASP A 254 -10.02 24.83 2.68
C ASP A 254 -10.14 23.37 2.18
N GLU A 255 -10.61 23.19 0.93
CA GLU A 255 -10.73 21.88 0.29
C GLU A 255 -9.38 21.16 0.20
N VAL A 256 -8.29 21.87 -0.08
CA VAL A 256 -6.96 21.27 -0.21
C VAL A 256 -6.28 21.06 1.16
N SER A 257 -6.41 22.02 2.08
CA SER A 257 -5.64 22.02 3.34
C SER A 257 -6.29 21.23 4.49
N ALA A 258 -7.61 21.30 4.64
CA ALA A 258 -8.32 20.68 5.76
C ALA A 258 -8.20 19.14 5.82
N PRO A 259 -8.24 18.39 4.70
CA PRO A 259 -8.18 16.93 4.74
C PRO A 259 -6.89 16.41 5.36
N ARG A 260 -5.76 17.07 5.06
CA ARG A 260 -4.45 16.73 5.62
C ARG A 260 -4.49 16.77 7.15
N ALA A 261 -4.90 17.90 7.73
CA ALA A 261 -4.97 18.04 9.17
C ALA A 261 -5.94 17.04 9.81
N ALA A 262 -7.08 16.79 9.17
CA ALA A 262 -8.10 15.86 9.67
C ALA A 262 -7.63 14.39 9.66
N ILE A 263 -6.83 13.99 8.67
CA ILE A 263 -6.25 12.65 8.56
C ILE A 263 -5.07 12.49 9.51
N GLU A 264 -4.09 13.39 9.48
CA GLU A 264 -2.85 13.29 10.27
C GLU A 264 -3.11 13.37 11.78
N SER A 265 -4.20 14.03 12.21
CA SER A 265 -4.61 14.07 13.63
C SER A 265 -5.17 12.76 14.17
N ARG A 266 -5.53 11.80 13.30
CA ARG A 266 -6.23 10.56 13.68
C ARG A 266 -5.52 9.29 13.25
N LEU A 267 -4.67 9.38 12.23
CA LEU A 267 -3.96 8.24 11.65
C LEU A 267 -2.45 8.52 11.64
N PRO A 268 -1.61 7.49 11.89
CA PRO A 268 -0.16 7.62 11.84
C PRO A 268 0.36 7.56 10.39
N THR A 269 -0.20 8.41 9.52
CA THR A 269 0.24 8.56 8.12
C THR A 269 0.66 9.99 7.85
N ARG A 270 1.60 10.16 6.91
CA ARG A 270 1.94 11.46 6.36
C ARG A 270 1.09 11.69 5.11
N VAL A 271 0.28 12.74 5.11
CA VAL A 271 -0.50 13.10 3.94
C VAL A 271 0.37 13.93 3.00
N ALA A 272 0.72 13.32 1.87
CA ALA A 272 1.60 13.90 0.87
C ALA A 272 1.07 13.76 -0.56
N ARG A 273 -0.09 13.09 -0.74
CA ARG A 273 -0.65 12.81 -2.06
C ARG A 273 -2.10 13.25 -2.11
N TYR A 274 -2.51 13.77 -3.25
CA TYR A 274 -3.84 14.35 -3.42
C TYR A 274 -4.47 13.84 -4.71
N ALA A 275 -5.65 13.24 -4.63
CA ALA A 275 -6.45 12.95 -5.81
C ALA A 275 -7.47 14.09 -6.00
N PHE A 276 -7.58 14.63 -7.20
CA PHE A 276 -8.58 15.67 -7.47
C PHE A 276 -9.98 15.05 -7.62
N PRO A 277 -11.01 15.57 -6.93
CA PRO A 277 -12.39 15.21 -7.23
C PRO A 277 -12.64 15.40 -8.73
N TYR A 278 -13.25 14.40 -9.37
CA TYR A 278 -13.51 14.37 -10.83
C TYR A 278 -12.25 14.36 -11.72
N GLY A 279 -11.05 14.42 -11.13
CA GLY A 279 -9.76 14.41 -11.82
C GLY A 279 -9.31 15.75 -12.40
N ASP A 280 -10.05 16.83 -12.15
CA ASP A 280 -9.80 18.13 -12.74
C ASP A 280 -8.95 19.04 -11.83
N ALA A 281 -7.97 19.72 -12.44
CA ALA A 281 -7.16 20.73 -11.78
C ALA A 281 -6.90 21.92 -12.72
N ASN A 282 -6.78 23.10 -12.14
CA ASN A 282 -6.29 24.30 -12.82
C ASN A 282 -5.09 24.86 -12.02
N GLN A 283 -4.37 25.85 -12.58
CA GLN A 283 -3.16 26.39 -11.95
C GLN A 283 -3.37 26.80 -10.48
N ARG A 284 -4.54 27.34 -10.13
CA ARG A 284 -4.84 27.71 -8.73
C ARG A 284 -4.87 26.51 -7.79
N VAL A 285 -5.48 25.41 -8.23
CA VAL A 285 -5.51 24.17 -7.44
C VAL A 285 -4.08 23.64 -7.28
N LEU A 286 -3.28 23.67 -8.36
CA LEU A 286 -1.87 23.26 -8.31
C LEU A 286 -1.05 24.12 -7.34
N ASP A 287 -1.25 25.45 -7.34
CA ASP A 287 -0.60 26.37 -6.42
C ASP A 287 -0.96 26.06 -4.95
N GLU A 288 -2.21 25.66 -4.67
CA GLU A 288 -2.60 25.24 -3.32
C GLU A 288 -1.96 23.91 -2.91
N LEU A 289 -1.76 22.97 -3.85
CA LEU A 289 -1.00 21.74 -3.57
C LEU A 289 0.45 22.05 -3.19
N ASP A 290 1.12 22.94 -3.93
CA ASP A 290 2.49 23.38 -3.62
C ASP A 290 2.57 24.05 -2.25
N ARG A 291 1.64 24.98 -1.95
CA ARG A 291 1.58 25.68 -0.64
C ARG A 291 1.36 24.73 0.54
N ASN A 292 0.65 23.62 0.31
CA ASN A 292 0.41 22.59 1.31
C ASN A 292 1.45 21.46 1.28
N HIS A 293 2.51 21.61 0.50
CA HIS A 293 3.62 20.65 0.38
C HIS A 293 3.17 19.23 0.01
N TYR A 294 2.16 19.11 -0.86
CA TYR A 294 1.83 17.84 -1.50
C TYR A 294 2.97 17.45 -2.45
N ALA A 295 3.36 16.18 -2.44
CA ALA A 295 4.36 15.62 -3.33
C ALA A 295 3.75 15.25 -4.68
N LEU A 296 2.55 14.66 -4.68
CA LEU A 296 1.86 14.20 -5.88
C LEU A 296 0.40 14.67 -5.96
N GLY A 297 -0.05 14.88 -7.21
CA GLY A 297 -1.42 15.19 -7.59
C GLY A 297 -1.89 14.20 -8.66
N LEU A 298 -3.08 13.65 -8.51
CA LEU A 298 -3.59 12.55 -9.33
C LEU A 298 -4.93 12.89 -9.97
N THR A 299 -5.01 12.70 -11.29
CA THR A 299 -6.20 12.93 -12.14
C THR A 299 -6.99 11.63 -12.31
N VAL A 300 -8.02 11.61 -13.18
CA VAL A 300 -8.61 10.36 -13.69
C VAL A 300 -8.36 10.17 -15.20
N ASN A 301 -7.35 10.88 -15.73
CA ASN A 301 -6.92 10.71 -17.12
C ASN A 301 -6.29 9.32 -17.27
N PRO A 302 -6.77 8.50 -18.22
CA PRO A 302 -6.24 7.16 -18.41
C PRO A 302 -4.82 7.22 -18.99
N GLY A 303 -4.04 6.19 -18.68
CA GLY A 303 -2.63 6.09 -19.06
C GLY A 303 -1.79 5.63 -17.89
N GLY A 304 -0.52 5.36 -18.16
CA GLY A 304 0.48 5.13 -17.12
C GLY A 304 1.48 6.27 -17.02
N ASN A 305 2.31 6.21 -15.98
CA ASN A 305 3.18 7.29 -15.57
C ASN A 305 4.65 6.87 -15.78
N ALA A 306 5.33 7.52 -16.72
CA ALA A 306 6.76 7.35 -16.96
C ALA A 306 7.59 8.29 -16.06
N PHE A 307 8.92 8.18 -16.10
CA PHE A 307 9.83 9.01 -15.28
C PHE A 307 9.68 10.53 -15.48
N PHE A 308 9.10 10.95 -16.62
CA PHE A 308 8.82 12.35 -16.95
C PHE A 308 7.38 12.76 -16.69
N ALA A 309 6.57 11.93 -16.01
CA ALA A 309 5.20 12.29 -15.69
C ALA A 309 5.14 13.52 -14.77
N GLU A 310 4.21 14.42 -15.06
CA GLU A 310 4.03 15.66 -14.32
C GLU A 310 3.54 15.37 -12.90
N LYS A 311 4.30 15.81 -11.88
CA LYS A 311 4.10 15.44 -10.46
C LYS A 311 2.66 15.64 -9.96
N TYR A 312 1.95 16.65 -10.47
CA TYR A 312 0.59 16.98 -10.06
C TYR A 312 -0.49 16.60 -11.05
N MET A 313 -0.12 15.94 -12.14
CA MET A 313 -1.07 15.53 -13.18
C MET A 313 -0.92 14.04 -13.48
N LEU A 314 -0.64 13.23 -12.46
CA LEU A 314 -0.48 11.79 -12.66
C LEU A 314 -1.76 11.18 -13.22
N HIS A 315 -1.56 10.28 -14.18
CA HIS A 315 -2.63 9.55 -14.85
C HIS A 315 -3.12 8.42 -13.96
N ARG A 316 -4.45 8.27 -13.87
CA ARG A 316 -5.10 7.12 -13.24
C ARG A 316 -6.19 6.60 -14.15
N THR A 317 -6.23 5.28 -14.30
CA THR A 317 -7.24 4.63 -15.10
C THR A 317 -8.37 4.11 -14.22
N MET A 318 -9.56 4.65 -14.43
CA MET A 318 -10.78 4.20 -13.75
C MET A 318 -11.06 2.73 -14.06
N ILE A 319 -11.35 1.94 -13.02
CA ILE A 319 -11.79 0.56 -13.13
C ILE A 319 -13.26 0.47 -12.76
N TYR A 320 -14.08 0.18 -13.76
CA TYR A 320 -15.52 0.06 -13.61
C TYR A 320 -15.96 -1.39 -13.42
N GLY A 321 -17.09 -1.56 -12.75
CA GLY A 321 -17.72 -2.84 -12.46
C GLY A 321 -18.19 -3.61 -13.68
N ASP A 322 -18.29 -2.97 -14.85
CA ASP A 322 -18.66 -3.58 -16.13
C ASP A 322 -17.44 -3.96 -16.99
N HIS A 323 -16.22 -3.56 -16.62
CA HIS A 323 -15.01 -3.94 -17.34
C HIS A 323 -14.81 -5.46 -17.35
N SER A 324 -14.58 -6.02 -18.55
CA SER A 324 -14.13 -7.40 -18.71
C SER A 324 -12.66 -7.56 -18.29
N MET A 325 -12.22 -8.80 -18.08
CA MET A 325 -10.81 -9.06 -17.84
C MET A 325 -9.93 -8.64 -19.02
N THR A 326 -10.41 -8.70 -20.27
CA THR A 326 -9.66 -8.17 -21.43
C THR A 326 -9.47 -6.66 -21.30
N ALA A 327 -10.52 -5.93 -20.95
CA ALA A 327 -10.44 -4.49 -20.73
C ALA A 327 -9.52 -4.13 -19.55
N PHE A 328 -9.54 -4.92 -18.47
CA PHE A 328 -8.63 -4.75 -17.33
C PHE A 328 -7.16 -4.93 -17.74
N LYS A 329 -6.84 -6.00 -18.49
CA LYS A 329 -5.47 -6.31 -18.94
C LYS A 329 -4.87 -5.21 -19.82
N ALA A 330 -5.68 -4.58 -20.67
CA ALA A 330 -5.24 -3.46 -21.50
C ALA A 330 -4.87 -2.19 -20.70
N ARG A 331 -5.26 -2.10 -19.42
CA ARG A 331 -5.03 -0.93 -18.55
C ARG A 331 -3.80 -1.07 -17.66
N VAL A 332 -3.11 -2.21 -17.74
CA VAL A 332 -1.92 -2.51 -16.92
C VAL A 332 -0.67 -2.65 -17.79
N GLU A 333 -0.65 -2.03 -18.96
CA GLU A 333 0.57 -1.91 -19.78
C GLU A 333 1.64 -1.15 -19.01
N THR A 334 2.84 -1.75 -18.91
CA THR A 334 3.94 -1.26 -18.07
C THR A 334 5.15 -0.76 -18.86
N ARG A 335 5.06 -0.74 -20.19
CA ARG A 335 6.17 -0.36 -21.06
C ARG A 335 5.67 0.31 -22.34
N ARG A 336 6.42 1.31 -22.80
CA ARG A 336 6.24 1.99 -24.09
C ARG A 336 7.54 1.89 -24.89
N PRO A 337 7.48 1.63 -26.20
CA PRO A 337 8.67 1.62 -27.05
C PRO A 337 9.10 3.06 -27.42
N LEU A 338 10.36 3.26 -27.79
CA LEU A 338 10.87 4.62 -28.11
C LEU A 338 10.35 5.19 -29.44
N ASP A 339 9.96 4.33 -30.37
CA ASP A 339 9.43 4.72 -31.69
C ASP A 339 7.96 5.15 -31.66
N ASN A 340 7.26 4.84 -30.57
CA ASN A 340 5.90 5.27 -30.30
C ASN A 340 5.72 5.53 -28.79
N PRO A 341 6.33 6.63 -28.28
CA PRO A 341 6.43 6.92 -26.85
C PRO A 341 5.07 7.16 -26.19
#